data_AF-A0A520LK57-F1
#
_entry.id   AF-A0A520LK57-F1
#
_cell.length_a   1.000
_cell.length_b   1.000
_cell.length_c   1.000
_cell.angle_alpha   90.00
_cell.angle_beta   90.00
_cell.angle_gamma   90.00
#
_symmetry.space_group_name_H-M   'P 1'
#
loop_
_entity.id
_entity.type
_entity.pdbx_description
1 polymer ?
#
loop_
_entity_poly.entity_id
_entity_poly.type
_entity_poly.pdbx_seq_one_letter_code
_entity_poly.pdbx_strand_id
1 'polypeptide(L)'
;MNASKKSPACVLRWSVQKVSQNHYAVSATLDGREYDFVGNFKSITDANRAGRRYASDLLHNSVSGGRLSLRSRLSQKPVHK
;
A
#
# COMPACT_ATOMS: atom_id res chain seq x y z
N MET A 1 32.47 10.83 -18.50
CA MET A 1 31.04 10.49 -18.67
C MET A 1 30.47 10.21 -17.31
N ASN A 2 29.77 11.17 -16.71
CA ASN A 2 29.14 10.99 -15.41
C ASN A 2 27.90 10.13 -15.60
N ALA A 3 28.01 8.84 -15.28
CA ALA A 3 26.85 7.99 -15.11
C ALA A 3 26.04 8.55 -13.95
N SER A 4 25.07 9.42 -14.27
CA SER A 4 23.98 9.76 -13.37
C SER A 4 23.27 8.45 -13.09
N LYS A 5 23.69 7.79 -12.00
CA LYS A 5 22.96 6.70 -11.38
C LYS A 5 21.64 7.35 -10.97
N LYS A 6 20.65 7.34 -11.87
CA LYS A 6 19.28 7.66 -11.54
C LYS A 6 18.93 6.69 -10.43
N SER A 7 19.00 7.15 -9.18
CA SER A 7 18.42 6.43 -8.06
C SER A 7 17.03 6.02 -8.54
N PRO A 8 16.65 4.73 -8.47
CA PRO A 8 15.31 4.34 -8.88
C PRO A 8 14.37 5.27 -8.14
N ALA A 9 13.56 6.02 -8.88
CA ALA A 9 12.58 6.88 -8.27
C ALA A 9 11.84 6.01 -7.25
N CYS A 10 11.76 6.46 -5.99
CA CYS A 10 11.00 5.76 -4.97
C CYS A 10 9.52 5.91 -5.38
N VAL A 11 9.09 5.08 -6.34
CA VAL A 11 7.75 5.16 -6.92
C VAL A 11 6.81 4.48 -5.95
N LEU A 12 6.46 5.22 -4.91
CA LEU A 12 5.36 4.87 -4.05
C LEU A 12 4.06 5.00 -4.85
N ARG A 13 3.46 3.86 -5.20
CA ARG A 13 2.24 3.80 -6.01
C ARG A 13 1.22 2.90 -5.35
N TRP A 14 -0.04 3.27 -5.42
CA TRP A 14 -1.15 2.35 -5.15
C TRP A 14 -2.05 2.26 -6.38
N SER A 15 -2.68 1.11 -6.55
CA SER A 15 -3.70 0.86 -7.58
C SER A 15 -4.99 0.38 -6.94
N VAL A 16 -6.10 0.86 -7.50
CA VAL A 16 -7.44 0.43 -7.14
C VAL A 16 -8.05 -0.26 -8.35
N GLN A 17 -8.43 -1.51 -8.20
CA GLN A 17 -9.10 -2.27 -9.26
C GLN A 17 -10.49 -2.70 -8.81
N LYS A 18 -11.50 -2.51 -9.66
CA LYS A 18 -12.84 -3.03 -9.42
C LYS A 18 -12.84 -4.53 -9.72
N VAL A 19 -13.14 -5.36 -8.72
CA VAL A 19 -13.12 -6.82 -8.83
C VAL A 19 -14.51 -7.44 -8.94
N SER A 20 -15.53 -6.75 -8.44
CA SER A 20 -16.93 -7.15 -8.61
C SER A 20 -17.87 -5.95 -8.44
N GLN A 21 -19.18 -6.18 -8.52
CA GLN A 21 -20.17 -5.14 -8.21
C GLN A 21 -19.97 -4.68 -6.76
N ASN A 22 -19.64 -3.39 -6.60
CA ASN A 22 -19.34 -2.75 -5.32
C ASN A 22 -18.18 -3.37 -4.54
N HIS A 23 -17.17 -3.96 -5.20
CA HIS A 23 -15.90 -4.31 -4.55
C HIS A 23 -14.70 -3.81 -5.33
N TYR A 24 -13.78 -3.20 -4.60
CA TYR A 24 -12.54 -2.63 -5.08
C TYR A 24 -11.37 -3.23 -4.32
N ALA A 25 -10.46 -3.89 -5.01
CA ALA A 25 -9.20 -4.36 -4.48
C ALA A 25 -8.15 -3.25 -4.54
N VAL A 26 -7.32 -3.17 -3.51
CA VAL A 26 -6.22 -2.21 -3.41
C VAL A 26 -4.90 -2.95 -3.24
N SER A 27 -3.93 -2.56 -4.06
CA SER A 27 -2.54 -2.99 -3.95
C SER A 27 -1.62 -1.78 -3.95
N ALA A 28 -0.47 -1.89 -3.29
CA ALA A 28 0.51 -0.81 -3.19
C ALA A 28 1.93 -1.32 -3.37
N THR A 29 2.83 -0.48 -3.85
CA THR A 29 4.23 -0.79 -4.12
C THR A 29 5.13 0.39 -3.75
N LEU A 30 6.36 0.11 -3.34
CA LEU A 30 7.38 1.11 -3.01
C LEU A 30 8.38 1.34 -4.14
N ASP A 31 8.60 0.33 -4.97
CA ASP A 31 9.64 0.29 -6.00
C ASP A 31 9.11 -0.14 -7.38
N GLY A 32 7.81 -0.42 -7.48
CA GLY A 32 7.17 -0.91 -8.68
C GLY A 32 7.40 -2.39 -8.99
N ARG A 33 8.12 -3.12 -8.13
CA ARG A 33 8.46 -4.55 -8.34
C ARG A 33 7.57 -5.46 -7.52
N GLU A 34 7.45 -5.17 -6.23
CA GLU A 34 6.60 -5.94 -5.32
C GLU A 34 5.34 -5.16 -4.97
N TYR A 35 4.20 -5.82 -5.08
CA TYR A 35 2.91 -5.27 -4.72
C TYR A 35 2.39 -5.95 -3.46
N ASP A 36 2.16 -5.17 -2.42
CA ASP A 36 1.47 -5.59 -1.21
C ASP A 36 -0.04 -5.45 -1.39
N PHE A 37 -0.77 -6.50 -1.04
CA PHE A 37 -2.23 -6.46 -1.00
C PHE A 37 -2.69 -5.69 0.25
N VAL A 38 -3.42 -4.60 0.05
CA VAL A 38 -3.89 -3.70 1.12
C VAL A 38 -5.27 -4.13 1.62
N GLY A 39 -6.16 -4.58 0.72
CA GLY A 39 -7.48 -5.07 1.09
C GLY A 39 -8.55 -4.87 0.02
N ASN A 40 -9.79 -5.27 0.36
CA ASN A 40 -10.98 -5.09 -0.44
C ASN A 40 -11.94 -4.09 0.22
N PHE A 41 -12.53 -3.19 -0.57
CA PHE A 41 -13.36 -2.10 -0.11
C PHE A 41 -14.65 -2.03 -0.92
N LYS A 42 -15.75 -1.62 -0.26
CA LYS A 42 -17.06 -1.49 -0.93
C LYS A 42 -17.21 -0.21 -1.76
N SER A 43 -16.37 0.77 -1.49
CA SER A 43 -16.39 2.09 -2.12
C SER A 43 -15.02 2.42 -2.71
N ILE A 44 -15.01 3.03 -3.90
CA ILE A 44 -13.80 3.53 -4.55
C ILE A 44 -13.11 4.61 -3.70
N THR A 45 -13.90 5.39 -2.94
CA THR A 45 -13.39 6.44 -2.05
C THR A 45 -12.62 5.82 -0.88
N ASP A 46 -13.15 4.77 -0.27
CA ASP A 46 -12.49 4.05 0.82
C ASP A 46 -11.25 3.32 0.34
N ALA A 47 -11.32 2.70 -0.85
CA ALA A 47 -10.20 2.05 -1.50
C ALA A 47 -9.03 3.02 -1.71
N ASN A 48 -9.29 4.21 -2.25
CA ASN A 48 -8.28 5.23 -2.45
C ASN A 48 -7.74 5.81 -1.14
N ARG A 49 -8.61 6.00 -0.13
CA ARG A 49 -8.19 6.44 1.20
C ARG A 49 -7.25 5.40 1.84
N ALA A 50 -7.55 4.11 1.70
CA ALA A 50 -6.72 3.04 2.23
C ALA A 50 -5.38 2.94 1.50
N GLY A 51 -5.38 2.99 0.16
CA GLY A 51 -4.15 2.98 -0.65
C GLY A 51 -3.21 4.13 -0.28
N ARG A 52 -3.74 5.36 -0.16
CA ARG A 52 -2.95 6.53 0.28
C ARG A 52 -2.35 6.37 1.67
N ARG A 53 -3.15 5.89 2.64
CA ARG A 53 -2.69 5.68 4.02
C ARG A 53 -1.58 4.63 4.07
N TYR A 54 -1.82 3.48 3.47
CA TYR A 54 -0.85 2.40 3.42
C TYR A 54 0.46 2.83 2.77
N ALA A 55 0.36 3.56 1.65
CA ALA A 55 1.52 4.13 0.98
C ALA A 55 2.29 5.11 1.89
N SER A 56 1.58 6.04 2.54
CA SER A 56 2.19 6.98 3.49
C SER A 56 2.86 6.28 4.67
N ASP A 57 2.22 5.24 5.22
CA ASP A 57 2.74 4.47 6.34
C ASP A 57 3.98 3.68 5.91
N LEU A 58 3.99 3.11 4.70
CA LEU A 58 5.17 2.44 4.15
C LEU A 58 6.34 3.40 3.96
N LEU A 59 6.09 4.64 3.51
CA LEU A 59 7.14 5.64 3.38
C LEU A 59 7.79 5.93 4.74
N HIS A 60 6.99 6.18 5.77
CA HIS A 60 7.50 6.45 7.12
C HIS A 60 8.20 5.24 7.75
N ASN A 61 7.71 4.01 7.52
CA ASN A 61 8.35 2.79 8.06
C ASN A 61 9.59 2.34 7.27
N SER A 62 9.66 2.61 5.97
CA SER A 62 10.82 2.27 5.14
C SER A 62 12.05 3.12 5.47
N VAL A 63 11.85 4.38 5.89
CA VAL A 63 12.92 5.25 6.41
C VAL A 63 13.51 4.69 7.72
N SER A 64 12.76 3.87 8.45
CA SER A 64 13.21 3.18 9.67
C SER A 64 13.72 1.75 9.44
N GLY A 65 13.93 1.32 8.20
CA GLY A 65 14.65 0.08 7.89
C GLY A 65 13.91 -1.23 8.19
N GLY A 66 12.57 -1.28 8.08
CA GLY A 66 11.84 -2.52 8.35
C GLY A 66 10.53 -2.68 7.60
N ARG A 67 10.50 -3.65 6.68
CA ARG A 67 9.31 -4.22 6.00
C ARG A 67 8.26 -4.88 6.94
N LEU A 68 8.27 -4.58 8.24
CA LEU A 68 7.77 -5.51 9.26
C LEU A 68 6.88 -4.93 10.38
N SER A 69 6.09 -3.87 10.18
CA SER A 69 5.18 -3.39 11.25
C SER A 69 3.72 -3.12 10.86
N LEU A 70 3.35 -3.15 9.57
CA LEU A 70 1.96 -2.90 9.16
C LEU A 70 1.07 -4.15 9.16
N ARG A 71 1.65 -5.35 9.01
CA ARG A 71 0.88 -6.62 9.03
C ARG A 71 0.18 -6.87 10.37
N SER A 72 0.71 -6.39 11.48
CA SER A 72 0.14 -6.63 12.81
C SER A 72 -1.05 -5.73 13.15
N ARG A 73 -1.22 -4.56 12.51
CA ARG A 73 -2.36 -3.66 12.80
C ARG A 73 -3.62 -3.91 11.98
N LEU A 74 -3.50 -4.49 10.77
CA LEU A 74 -4.68 -4.78 9.95
C LEU A 74 -5.41 -6.08 10.38
N SER A 75 -4.83 -6.87 11.29
CA SER A 75 -5.42 -8.13 11.79
C SER A 75 -6.09 -8.02 13.17
N GLN A 76 -6.22 -6.83 13.76
CA GLN A 76 -6.91 -6.65 15.04
C GLN A 76 -8.15 -5.76 14.88
N LYS A 77 -9.23 -6.34 14.36
CA LYS A 77 -10.56 -6.01 14.89
C LYS A 77 -10.94 -7.13 15.85
N PRO A 78 -11.04 -6.89 17.16
CA PRO A 78 -11.66 -7.86 18.04
C PRO A 78 -13.13 -7.96 17.66
N VAL A 79 -13.55 -9.15 17.23
CA VAL A 79 -14.97 -9.53 17.24
C VAL A 79 -15.35 -9.63 18.71
N HIS A 80 -15.90 -8.56 19.26
CA HIS A 80 -16.62 -8.66 20.52
C HIS A 80 -17.89 -9.47 20.27
N LYS A 81 -17.96 -10.60 20.98
CA LYS A 81 -19.11 -11.49 21.08
C LYS A 81 -20.06 -10.95 22.15
#